data_AF-A0A812U383-F1
#
_entry.id   AF-A0A812U383-F1
#
_cell.length_a   1.000
_cell.length_b   1.000
_cell.length_c   1.000
_cell.angle_alpha   90.00
_cell.angle_beta   90.00
_cell.angle_gamma   90.00
#
_symmetry.space_group_name_H-M   'P 1'
#
loop_
_entity.id
_entity.type
_entity.pdbx_description
1 polymer ?
#
loop_
_entity_poly.entity_id
_entity_poly.type
_entity_poly.pdbx_seq_one_letter_code
_entity_poly.pdbx_strand_id
1 'polypeptide(L)'
;MDLDAKERNGRPLSEEQQEKLRKRSEVEAELSQLKASEAAASMAPYSVASEVKVPYEGDVPTGLPLLAGAVDAAAADGTCSAANSSKGQEIAKSKKVLGLEKKLREIAGLEEKKRSGESLDKKQEEKIQKRAEIEAQIQAAMAEATEEAQPSQGAAGKDDALANVGHAQTPATEGLYMCHLTDAILGVDGQQRRRAKYFKTKNGLSWKQEFCGAFAVQKPEAKTQDNFDRIHSFEYFLWSTWPENFDCIKKKIAQAVLVSTSDFRLETMDGERIPKDADCIEKLEELSAKDRSCEMLEKKPLVRIKIVVNEIRK
;
A
#
# COMPACT_ATOMS: atom_id res chain seq x y z
N MET A 1 -16.89 21.00 25.70
CA MET A 1 -18.29 21.46 25.77
C MET A 1 -18.62 21.60 27.25
N ASP A 2 -18.60 22.82 27.74
CA ASP A 2 -18.88 23.18 29.13
C ASP A 2 -20.30 22.78 29.51
N LEU A 3 -20.42 21.80 30.42
CA LEU A 3 -21.68 21.41 31.03
C LEU A 3 -21.96 22.20 32.34
N ASP A 4 -21.03 23.04 32.77
CA ASP A 4 -21.09 23.69 34.09
C ASP A 4 -21.93 24.98 34.14
N ALA A 5 -22.54 25.40 33.03
CA ALA A 5 -23.26 26.69 32.96
C ALA A 5 -24.81 26.58 33.01
N LYS A 6 -25.39 25.43 33.38
CA LYS A 6 -26.86 25.22 33.33
C LYS A 6 -27.56 25.02 34.68
N GLU A 7 -26.96 25.38 35.80
CA GLU A 7 -27.61 25.37 37.13
C GLU A 7 -28.42 26.64 37.43
N ARG A 8 -29.50 26.92 36.67
CA ARG A 8 -30.44 28.00 37.04
C ARG A 8 -31.93 27.67 36.99
N ASN A 9 -32.30 26.45 36.60
CA ASN A 9 -33.68 25.99 36.75
C ASN A 9 -33.63 24.69 37.54
N GLY A 10 -34.08 24.73 38.80
CA GLY A 10 -34.08 23.61 39.75
C GLY A 10 -34.97 22.41 39.37
N ARG A 11 -34.93 22.00 38.11
CA ARG A 11 -35.41 20.68 37.69
C ARG A 11 -34.38 19.64 38.13
N PRO A 12 -34.80 18.58 38.84
CA PRO A 12 -33.92 17.46 39.12
C PRO A 12 -33.39 16.87 37.81
N LEU A 13 -32.10 16.51 37.80
CA LEU A 13 -31.45 15.81 36.70
C LEU A 13 -32.22 14.51 36.40
N SER A 14 -32.38 14.17 35.11
CA SER A 14 -32.99 12.90 34.74
C SER A 14 -32.14 11.73 35.25
N GLU A 15 -32.76 10.56 35.47
CA GLU A 15 -32.03 9.36 35.94
C GLU A 15 -30.83 9.03 35.04
N GLU A 16 -30.98 9.19 33.71
CA GLU A 16 -29.88 8.99 32.76
C GLU A 16 -28.72 9.98 32.96
N GLN A 17 -29.01 11.23 33.33
CA GLN A 17 -27.99 12.22 33.64
C GLN A 17 -27.30 11.94 34.98
N GLN A 18 -28.04 11.44 35.98
CA GLN A 18 -27.48 11.02 37.27
C GLN A 18 -26.57 9.80 37.08
N GLU A 19 -26.96 8.83 36.25
CA GLU A 19 -26.12 7.67 35.93
C GLU A 19 -24.85 8.08 35.17
N LYS A 20 -24.96 9.00 34.22
CA LYS A 20 -23.79 9.58 33.52
C LYS A 20 -22.82 10.28 34.47
N LEU A 21 -23.35 11.03 35.46
CA LEU A 21 -22.52 11.67 36.48
C LEU A 21 -21.83 10.64 37.39
N ARG A 22 -22.54 9.58 37.80
CA ARG A 22 -21.94 8.48 38.57
C ARG A 22 -20.79 7.81 37.81
N LYS A 23 -21.03 7.39 36.56
CA LYS A 23 -20.01 6.77 35.71
C LYS A 23 -18.82 7.70 35.48
N ARG A 24 -19.07 9.00 35.29
CA ARG A 24 -17.98 9.99 35.16
C ARG A 24 -17.16 10.11 36.44
N SER A 25 -17.79 10.15 37.61
CA SER A 25 -17.09 10.24 38.90
C SER A 25 -16.27 8.98 39.21
N GLU A 26 -16.73 7.80 38.78
CA GLU A 26 -16.01 6.54 38.94
C GLU A 26 -14.73 6.51 38.08
N VAL A 27 -14.84 6.88 36.80
CA VAL A 27 -13.68 6.98 35.90
C VAL A 27 -12.67 8.02 36.38
N GLU A 28 -13.12 9.14 36.94
CA GLU A 28 -12.25 10.18 37.49
C GLU A 28 -11.50 9.70 38.73
N ALA A 29 -12.15 8.89 39.58
CA ALA A 29 -11.51 8.28 40.74
C ALA A 29 -10.42 7.26 40.33
N GLU A 30 -10.69 6.40 39.34
CA GLU A 30 -9.70 5.45 38.81
C GLU A 30 -8.48 6.16 38.19
N LEU A 31 -8.73 7.24 37.44
CA LEU A 31 -7.66 8.02 36.82
C LEU A 31 -6.78 8.73 37.86
N SER A 32 -7.37 9.13 38.98
CA SER A 32 -6.63 9.68 40.13
C SER A 32 -5.77 8.62 40.82
N GLN A 33 -6.27 7.38 40.98
CA GLN A 33 -5.49 6.27 41.53
C GLN A 33 -4.30 5.89 40.64
N LEU A 34 -4.48 5.85 39.32
CA LEU A 34 -3.39 5.56 38.38
C LEU A 34 -2.27 6.61 38.46
N LYS A 35 -2.62 7.90 38.50
CA LYS A 35 -1.63 8.97 38.67
C LYS A 35 -0.85 8.86 39.98
N ALA A 36 -1.51 8.48 41.07
CA ALA A 36 -0.84 8.26 42.35
C ALA A 36 0.16 7.09 42.27
N SER A 37 -0.19 6.00 41.57
CA SER A 37 0.70 4.84 41.39
C SER A 37 1.92 5.15 40.49
N GLU A 38 1.74 5.98 39.46
CA GLU A 38 2.83 6.40 38.58
C GLU A 38 3.84 7.31 39.31
N ALA A 39 3.34 8.22 40.15
CA ALA A 39 4.19 9.05 41.00
C ALA A 39 5.01 8.22 42.00
N ALA A 40 4.45 7.12 42.53
CA ALA A 40 5.16 6.22 43.42
C ALA A 40 6.28 5.43 42.70
N ALA A 41 6.08 5.04 41.44
CA ALA A 41 7.08 4.34 40.64
C ALA A 41 8.28 5.23 40.26
N SER A 42 8.04 6.54 40.07
CA SER A 42 9.07 7.52 39.70
C SER A 42 10.06 7.85 40.84
N MET A 43 9.71 7.58 42.10
CA MET A 43 10.60 7.87 43.25
C MET A 43 11.52 6.70 43.64
N ALA A 44 11.61 5.63 42.85
CA ALA A 44 12.57 4.56 43.11
C ALA A 44 14.01 5.05 42.80
N PRO A 45 14.94 5.05 43.78
CA PRO A 45 16.30 5.57 43.57
C PRO A 45 17.09 4.65 42.63
N TYR A 46 17.56 5.21 41.51
CA TYR A 46 18.49 4.56 40.60
C TYR A 46 19.86 4.36 41.29
N SER A 47 20.22 3.10 41.57
CA SER A 47 21.58 2.76 41.99
C SER A 47 22.50 2.80 40.77
N VAL A 48 23.44 3.74 40.75
CA VAL A 48 24.42 3.92 39.68
C VAL A 48 25.44 2.78 39.75
N ALA A 49 25.43 1.90 38.74
CA ALA A 49 26.47 0.89 38.54
C ALA A 49 27.66 1.50 37.78
N SER A 50 28.85 1.14 38.25
CA SER A 50 30.14 1.77 38.00
C SER A 50 30.72 1.55 36.59
N GLU A 51 31.48 2.55 36.13
CA GLU A 51 32.29 2.59 34.91
C GLU A 51 33.26 1.39 34.77
N VAL A 52 33.22 0.72 33.63
CA VAL A 52 34.28 -0.19 33.17
C VAL A 52 35.15 0.53 32.15
N LYS A 53 36.41 0.75 32.52
CA LYS A 53 37.47 1.35 31.72
C LYS A 53 38.18 0.23 30.94
N VAL A 54 38.26 0.33 29.61
CA VAL A 54 39.00 -0.63 28.77
C VAL A 54 40.17 0.09 28.06
N PRO A 55 41.42 -0.44 28.13
CA PRO A 55 42.57 0.18 27.48
C PRO A 55 42.98 -0.52 26.16
N TYR A 56 43.21 0.32 25.15
CA TYR A 56 44.42 0.47 24.30
C TYR A 56 44.94 -0.61 23.29
N GLU A 57 45.31 -0.06 22.12
CA GLU A 57 46.35 -0.38 21.12
C GLU A 57 46.40 -1.69 20.31
N GLY A 58 46.71 -1.53 19.01
CA GLY A 58 47.28 -2.59 18.17
C GLY A 58 47.12 -2.43 16.66
N ASP A 59 48.10 -1.75 16.05
CA ASP A 59 48.74 -1.98 14.74
C ASP A 59 47.97 -2.17 13.41
N VAL A 60 48.45 -1.38 12.43
CA VAL A 60 48.23 -1.44 10.98
C VAL A 60 49.13 -2.52 10.37
N PRO A 61 48.69 -3.19 9.27
CA PRO A 61 49.63 -3.33 8.16
C PRO A 61 49.02 -3.11 6.77
N THR A 62 49.78 -2.34 6.01
CA THR A 62 49.77 -2.12 4.56
C THR A 62 49.99 -3.42 3.78
N GLY A 63 49.21 -3.69 2.74
CA GLY A 63 49.50 -4.79 1.82
C GLY A 63 48.46 -5.05 0.74
N LEU A 64 48.60 -4.37 -0.41
CA LEU A 64 48.04 -4.79 -1.70
C LEU A 64 48.73 -6.10 -2.16
N PRO A 65 48.02 -6.96 -2.92
CA PRO A 65 48.38 -7.04 -4.33
C PRO A 65 47.20 -7.21 -5.31
N LEU A 66 47.41 -6.65 -6.50
CA LEU A 66 46.78 -7.02 -7.78
C LEU A 66 46.82 -8.54 -8.00
N LEU A 67 45.72 -9.14 -8.47
CA LEU A 67 45.78 -10.29 -9.38
C LEU A 67 44.58 -10.27 -10.34
N ALA A 68 44.91 -10.26 -11.63
CA ALA A 68 44.03 -10.50 -12.75
C ALA A 68 43.72 -12.01 -12.88
N GLY A 69 42.54 -12.35 -13.40
CA GLY A 69 42.19 -13.73 -13.74
C GLY A 69 40.79 -13.85 -14.32
N ALA A 70 40.71 -13.87 -15.65
CA ALA A 70 39.55 -14.29 -16.42
C ALA A 70 39.36 -15.82 -16.31
N VAL A 71 38.11 -16.30 -16.27
CA VAL A 71 37.71 -17.59 -16.87
C VAL A 71 36.22 -17.57 -17.25
N ASP A 72 35.99 -18.13 -18.43
CA ASP A 72 34.74 -18.41 -19.12
C ASP A 72 33.86 -19.49 -18.45
N ALA A 73 32.56 -19.38 -18.75
CA ALA A 73 31.58 -20.43 -19.09
C ALA A 73 31.46 -21.71 -18.25
N ALA A 74 30.23 -21.98 -17.75
CA ALA A 74 29.50 -23.24 -18.03
C ALA A 74 28.05 -23.21 -17.50
N ALA A 75 27.19 -23.86 -18.25
CA ALA A 75 25.75 -24.05 -18.05
C ALA A 75 25.41 -25.25 -17.14
N ALA A 76 24.24 -25.20 -16.49
CA ALA A 76 23.37 -26.32 -16.07
C ALA A 76 22.09 -25.67 -15.49
N ASP A 77 20.91 -25.71 -16.11
CA ASP A 77 19.96 -26.84 -16.26
C ASP A 77 19.67 -27.61 -14.97
N GLY A 78 18.40 -27.65 -14.53
CA GLY A 78 18.03 -28.34 -13.29
C GLY A 78 16.68 -27.97 -12.65
N THR A 79 15.60 -28.22 -13.37
CA THR A 79 14.40 -28.97 -12.92
C THR A 79 13.65 -28.59 -11.63
N CYS A 80 12.35 -28.35 -11.88
CA CYS A 80 11.20 -28.23 -11.00
C CYS A 80 11.09 -29.25 -9.85
N SER A 81 10.57 -28.80 -8.69
CA SER A 81 9.69 -29.64 -7.88
C SER A 81 8.63 -28.81 -7.16
N ALA A 82 7.40 -29.28 -7.28
CA ALA A 82 6.15 -28.67 -6.87
C ALA A 82 5.64 -29.26 -5.54
N ALA A 83 4.50 -28.70 -5.10
CA ALA A 83 3.64 -29.01 -3.95
C ALA A 83 3.97 -28.16 -2.70
N ASN A 84 3.03 -27.45 -2.09
CA ASN A 84 1.61 -27.78 -1.94
C ASN A 84 0.78 -26.48 -1.75
N SER A 85 0.02 -26.09 -2.78
CA SER A 85 -1.00 -25.04 -2.66
C SER A 85 -2.35 -25.73 -2.47
N SER A 86 -2.88 -25.66 -1.27
CA SER A 86 -4.27 -26.02 -0.97
C SER A 86 -5.20 -25.03 -1.68
N LYS A 87 -5.61 -25.40 -2.91
CA LYS A 87 -6.89 -24.99 -3.50
C LYS A 87 -7.99 -25.36 -2.49
N GLY A 88 -9.05 -24.60 -2.28
CA GLY A 88 -9.67 -23.62 -3.15
C GLY A 88 -11.15 -23.66 -2.80
N GLN A 89 -11.51 -22.88 -1.79
CA GLN A 89 -12.84 -22.32 -1.61
C GLN A 89 -12.62 -20.91 -1.10
N GLU A 90 -12.11 -20.06 -2.00
CA GLU A 90 -12.10 -18.62 -1.79
C GLU A 90 -13.55 -18.17 -1.98
N ILE A 91 -14.33 -18.30 -0.91
CA ILE A 91 -15.59 -17.59 -0.74
C ILE A 91 -15.24 -16.13 -1.05
N ALA A 92 -15.85 -15.56 -2.09
CA ALA A 92 -15.66 -14.17 -2.45
C ALA A 92 -15.95 -13.33 -1.20
N LYS A 93 -14.90 -12.93 -0.49
CA LYS A 93 -15.03 -12.24 0.80
C LYS A 93 -15.76 -10.94 0.52
N SER A 94 -17.00 -10.83 1.01
CA SER A 94 -17.81 -9.63 0.89
C SER A 94 -16.97 -8.42 1.29
N LYS A 95 -17.04 -7.31 0.55
CA LYS A 95 -16.24 -6.08 0.80
C LYS A 95 -16.27 -5.64 2.27
N LYS A 96 -17.37 -5.94 2.98
CA LYS A 96 -17.56 -5.76 4.43
C LYS A 96 -16.54 -6.55 5.27
N VAL A 97 -16.30 -7.83 4.97
CA VAL A 97 -15.32 -8.70 5.64
C VAL A 97 -13.91 -8.16 5.44
N LEU A 98 -13.53 -7.80 4.20
CA LEU A 98 -12.20 -7.25 3.89
C LEU A 98 -11.92 -5.94 4.65
N GLY A 99 -12.92 -5.07 4.79
CA GLY A 99 -12.80 -3.83 5.57
C GLY A 99 -12.61 -4.07 7.07
N LEU A 100 -13.30 -5.07 7.62
CA LEU A 100 -13.16 -5.45 9.03
C LEU A 100 -11.81 -6.15 9.30
N GLU A 101 -11.35 -7.01 8.39
CA GLU A 101 -10.01 -7.63 8.45
C GLU A 101 -8.89 -6.57 8.44
N LYS A 102 -9.05 -5.50 7.64
CA LYS A 102 -8.09 -4.38 7.62
C LYS A 102 -8.02 -3.65 8.97
N LYS A 103 -9.17 -3.43 9.61
CA LYS A 103 -9.21 -2.82 10.96
C LYS A 103 -8.55 -3.71 12.01
N LEU A 104 -8.72 -5.03 11.93
CA LEU A 104 -8.00 -5.95 12.83
C LEU A 104 -6.49 -5.89 12.65
N ARG A 105 -6.00 -5.75 11.41
CA ARG A 105 -4.57 -5.58 11.15
C ARG A 105 -4.01 -4.28 11.75
N GLU A 106 -4.76 -3.18 11.65
CA GLU A 106 -4.38 -1.91 12.29
C GLU A 106 -4.32 -2.06 13.81
N ILE A 107 -5.30 -2.73 14.41
CA ILE A 107 -5.33 -2.99 15.86
C ILE A 107 -4.16 -3.88 16.29
N ALA A 108 -3.82 -4.92 15.53
CA ALA A 108 -2.67 -5.77 15.82
C ALA A 108 -1.35 -4.99 15.87
N GLY A 109 -1.17 -4.01 14.97
CA GLY A 109 -0.01 -3.11 15.00
C GLY A 109 0.00 -2.19 16.23
N LEU A 110 -1.17 -1.73 16.69
CA LEU A 110 -1.29 -0.95 17.93
C LEU A 110 -1.02 -1.82 19.18
N GLU A 111 -1.46 -3.08 19.19
CA GLU A 111 -1.15 -4.04 20.27
C GLU A 111 0.36 -4.34 20.33
N GLU A 112 1.03 -4.45 19.18
CA GLU A 112 2.48 -4.63 19.12
C GLU A 112 3.23 -3.41 19.66
N LYS A 113 2.81 -2.20 19.28
CA LYS A 113 3.34 -0.95 19.84
C LYS A 113 3.13 -0.84 21.35
N LYS A 114 1.96 -1.23 21.85
CA LYS A 114 1.69 -1.29 23.29
C LYS A 114 2.59 -2.32 23.98
N ARG A 115 2.84 -3.46 23.33
CA ARG A 115 3.71 -4.53 23.84
C ARG A 115 5.18 -4.13 23.84
N SER A 116 5.63 -3.33 22.87
CA SER A 116 6.99 -2.79 22.83
C SER A 116 7.23 -1.65 23.84
N GLY A 117 6.19 -1.23 24.57
CA GLY A 117 6.27 -0.17 25.58
C GLY A 117 6.11 1.24 25.01
N GLU A 118 5.69 1.39 23.75
CA GLU A 118 5.37 2.69 23.16
C GLU A 118 4.06 3.23 23.78
N SER A 119 4.06 4.49 24.23
CA SER A 119 2.86 5.11 24.78
C SER A 119 1.86 5.40 23.65
N LEU A 120 0.63 4.90 23.83
CA LEU A 120 -0.46 5.12 22.88
C LEU A 120 -1.36 6.25 23.36
N ASP A 121 -1.94 6.97 22.40
CA ASP A 121 -2.97 7.96 22.72
C ASP A 121 -4.30 7.30 23.12
N LYS A 122 -5.16 8.05 23.81
CA LYS A 122 -6.45 7.55 24.29
C LYS A 122 -7.34 7.00 23.16
N LYS A 123 -7.25 7.55 21.95
CA LYS A 123 -8.04 7.10 20.80
C LYS A 123 -7.53 5.77 20.24
N GLN A 124 -6.23 5.52 20.30
CA GLN A 124 -5.58 4.27 19.93
C GLN A 124 -5.92 3.17 20.93
N GLU A 125 -5.95 3.49 22.23
CA GLU A 125 -6.41 2.54 23.25
C GLU A 125 -7.89 2.16 23.07
N GLU A 126 -8.76 3.13 22.78
CA GLU A 126 -10.17 2.88 22.44
C GLU A 126 -10.32 2.00 21.18
N LYS A 127 -9.41 2.08 20.21
CA LYS A 127 -9.40 1.19 19.03
C LYS A 127 -9.04 -0.24 19.41
N ILE A 128 -8.07 -0.44 20.30
CA ILE A 128 -7.70 -1.78 20.80
C ILE A 128 -8.88 -2.41 21.54
N GLN A 129 -9.61 -1.63 22.35
CA GLN A 129 -10.80 -2.12 23.06
C GLN A 129 -11.91 -2.63 22.12
N LYS A 130 -12.01 -2.08 20.90
CA LYS A 130 -13.00 -2.51 19.88
C LYS A 130 -12.63 -3.79 19.13
N ARG A 131 -11.50 -4.42 19.46
CA ARG A 131 -11.03 -5.64 18.77
C ARG A 131 -12.07 -6.76 18.79
N ALA A 132 -12.59 -7.10 19.97
CA ALA A 132 -13.56 -8.18 20.13
C ALA A 132 -14.86 -7.90 19.37
N GLU A 133 -15.29 -6.63 19.32
CA GLU A 133 -16.48 -6.21 18.55
C GLU A 133 -16.28 -6.45 17.05
N ILE A 134 -15.09 -6.13 16.51
CA ILE A 134 -14.77 -6.31 15.09
C ILE A 134 -14.64 -7.79 14.73
N GLU A 135 -14.03 -8.61 15.58
CA GLU A 135 -13.96 -10.07 15.39
C GLU A 135 -15.37 -10.69 15.34
N ALA A 136 -16.27 -10.27 16.24
CA ALA A 136 -17.67 -10.70 16.22
C ALA A 136 -18.40 -10.26 14.93
N GLN A 137 -18.17 -9.04 14.45
CA GLN A 137 -18.75 -8.56 13.19
C GLN A 137 -18.28 -9.35 11.96
N ILE A 138 -17.01 -9.81 11.94
CA ILE A 138 -16.51 -10.68 10.86
C ILE A 138 -17.21 -12.02 10.90
N GLN A 139 -17.31 -12.65 12.08
CA GLN A 139 -17.99 -13.93 12.22
C GLN A 139 -19.46 -13.86 11.80
N ALA A 140 -20.17 -12.81 12.23
CA ALA A 140 -21.55 -12.57 11.82
C ALA A 140 -21.69 -12.39 10.29
N ALA A 141 -20.79 -11.61 9.68
CA ALA A 141 -20.80 -11.39 8.23
C ALA A 141 -20.43 -12.66 7.43
N MET A 142 -19.60 -13.55 7.98
CA MET A 142 -19.30 -14.84 7.36
C MET A 142 -20.45 -15.84 7.49
N ALA A 143 -21.19 -15.83 8.62
CA ALA A 143 -22.38 -16.63 8.80
C ALA A 143 -23.51 -16.20 7.85
N GLU A 144 -23.75 -14.89 7.72
CA GLU A 144 -24.75 -14.29 6.80
C GLU A 144 -24.47 -14.68 5.33
N ALA A 145 -23.21 -14.65 4.91
CA ALA A 145 -22.81 -15.07 3.56
C ALA A 145 -23.00 -16.58 3.28
N THR A 146 -23.17 -17.39 4.33
CA THR A 146 -23.40 -18.84 4.19
C THR A 146 -24.89 -19.16 4.04
N GLU A 147 -25.80 -18.33 4.57
CA GLU A 147 -27.25 -18.53 4.46
C GLU A 147 -27.85 -18.12 3.09
N GLU A 148 -27.28 -17.11 2.42
CA GLU A 148 -27.77 -16.65 1.11
C GLU A 148 -27.45 -17.60 -0.07
N ALA A 149 -26.73 -18.69 0.16
CA ALA A 149 -26.37 -19.67 -0.87
C ALA A 149 -27.45 -20.75 -1.12
N GLN A 150 -28.64 -20.66 -0.50
CA GLN A 150 -29.77 -21.52 -0.85
C GLN A 150 -30.61 -20.93 -2.00
N PRO A 151 -30.89 -21.69 -3.08
CA PRO A 151 -31.60 -21.17 -4.24
C PRO A 151 -33.11 -21.04 -3.96
N SER A 152 -33.60 -19.81 -3.84
CA SER A 152 -35.04 -19.53 -3.90
C SER A 152 -35.47 -19.36 -5.37
N GLN A 153 -36.31 -20.27 -5.84
CA GLN A 153 -37.08 -20.10 -7.08
C GLN A 153 -38.22 -19.10 -6.82
N GLY A 154 -38.36 -18.07 -7.66
CA GLY A 154 -39.67 -17.48 -7.90
C GLY A 154 -39.73 -15.97 -8.18
N ALA A 155 -40.29 -15.68 -9.36
CA ALA A 155 -41.20 -14.58 -9.69
C ALA A 155 -40.66 -13.21 -10.14
N ALA A 156 -41.21 -12.83 -11.30
CA ALA A 156 -41.07 -11.58 -12.03
C ALA A 156 -41.73 -10.38 -11.31
N GLY A 157 -41.17 -9.20 -11.50
CA GLY A 157 -41.76 -7.93 -11.05
C GLY A 157 -40.99 -6.72 -11.59
N LYS A 158 -41.75 -5.74 -12.07
CA LYS A 158 -41.39 -4.57 -12.88
C LYS A 158 -40.67 -3.43 -12.15
N ASP A 159 -39.96 -2.65 -12.98
CA ASP A 159 -39.81 -1.19 -13.08
C ASP A 159 -39.63 -0.28 -11.86
N ASP A 160 -38.74 0.70 -12.10
CA ASP A 160 -38.54 2.00 -11.46
C ASP A 160 -38.03 2.06 -10.01
N ALA A 161 -36.76 2.46 -9.85
CA ALA A 161 -36.43 3.74 -9.22
C ALA A 161 -34.91 3.97 -9.16
N LEU A 162 -34.51 5.13 -9.67
CA LEU A 162 -33.22 5.78 -9.53
C LEU A 162 -32.70 5.75 -8.08
N ALA A 163 -31.57 5.06 -7.85
CA ALA A 163 -30.85 5.12 -6.57
C ALA A 163 -29.39 5.52 -6.78
N ASN A 164 -29.19 6.81 -6.53
CA ASN A 164 -27.98 7.51 -6.13
C ASN A 164 -26.94 6.61 -5.42
N VAL A 165 -25.92 6.15 -6.13
CA VAL A 165 -24.84 5.32 -5.57
C VAL A 165 -23.87 6.20 -4.79
N GLY A 166 -24.06 6.24 -3.47
CA GLY A 166 -23.07 6.74 -2.52
C GLY A 166 -21.79 5.93 -2.60
N HIS A 167 -20.80 6.47 -3.33
CA HIS A 167 -19.45 5.93 -3.43
C HIS A 167 -18.76 5.95 -2.06
N ALA A 168 -18.69 4.79 -1.41
CA ALA A 168 -17.83 4.59 -0.24
C ALA A 168 -16.36 4.77 -0.65
N GLN A 169 -15.69 5.77 -0.07
CA GLN A 169 -14.28 6.10 -0.31
C GLN A 169 -13.37 4.94 0.10
N THR A 170 -12.82 4.22 -0.89
CA THR A 170 -11.56 3.50 -0.78
C THR A 170 -10.47 4.44 -0.23
N PRO A 171 -9.49 3.97 0.57
CA PRO A 171 -8.31 4.76 0.90
C PRO A 171 -7.73 5.28 -0.42
N ALA A 172 -7.61 6.60 -0.53
CA ALA A 172 -7.38 7.32 -1.78
C ALA A 172 -5.99 7.05 -2.42
N THR A 173 -5.30 6.00 -1.99
CA THR A 173 -3.94 5.67 -2.35
C THR A 173 -3.95 4.39 -3.18
N GLU A 174 -4.38 3.25 -2.62
CA GLU A 174 -4.32 1.94 -3.29
C GLU A 174 -5.10 1.86 -4.63
N GLY A 175 -6.26 2.53 -4.71
CA GLY A 175 -7.08 2.55 -5.94
C GLY A 175 -6.65 3.59 -6.97
N LEU A 176 -5.92 4.65 -6.58
CA LEU A 176 -5.47 5.65 -7.55
C LEU A 176 -4.34 5.06 -8.41
N TYR A 177 -3.34 4.41 -7.82
CA TYR A 177 -2.15 3.90 -8.52
C TYR A 177 -2.44 2.87 -9.62
N MET A 178 -3.44 2.02 -9.41
CA MET A 178 -3.85 0.99 -10.38
C MET A 178 -4.63 1.57 -11.57
N CYS A 179 -5.37 2.67 -11.39
CA CYS A 179 -6.11 3.33 -12.47
C CYS A 179 -5.20 4.10 -13.45
N HIS A 180 -3.90 4.27 -13.17
CA HIS A 180 -3.02 5.14 -13.97
C HIS A 180 -2.68 4.63 -15.34
N LEU A 181 -2.42 3.33 -15.49
CA LEU A 181 -1.93 2.87 -16.79
C LEU A 181 -3.03 2.93 -17.83
N THR A 182 -4.22 2.43 -17.50
CA THR A 182 -5.35 2.40 -18.43
C THR A 182 -5.80 3.81 -18.81
N ASP A 183 -5.94 4.71 -17.84
CA ASP A 183 -6.31 6.12 -18.12
C ASP A 183 -5.22 6.85 -18.90
N ALA A 184 -3.94 6.57 -18.61
CA ALA A 184 -2.83 7.19 -19.31
C ALA A 184 -2.66 6.68 -20.74
N ILE A 185 -2.98 5.40 -20.97
CA ILE A 185 -3.01 4.77 -22.29
C ILE A 185 -4.16 5.35 -23.12
N LEU A 186 -5.38 5.41 -22.56
CA LEU A 186 -6.59 5.86 -23.26
C LEU A 186 -6.75 7.39 -23.38
N GLY A 187 -5.81 8.16 -22.83
CA GLY A 187 -5.64 9.59 -23.14
C GLY A 187 -6.66 10.56 -22.52
N VAL A 188 -7.41 10.16 -21.48
CA VAL A 188 -8.49 11.00 -20.91
C VAL A 188 -7.93 12.25 -20.21
N ASP A 189 -6.73 12.15 -19.62
CA ASP A 189 -6.04 13.26 -18.97
C ASP A 189 -4.60 13.39 -19.46
N GLY A 190 -4.21 14.59 -19.90
CA GLY A 190 -2.85 14.88 -20.35
C GLY A 190 -1.77 14.64 -19.28
N GLN A 191 -0.54 14.33 -19.71
CA GLN A 191 0.62 14.02 -18.86
C GLN A 191 0.81 15.00 -17.69
N GLN A 192 0.66 16.30 -17.95
CA GLN A 192 0.79 17.34 -16.91
C GLN A 192 -0.29 17.25 -15.83
N ARG A 193 -1.54 16.94 -16.19
CA ARG A 193 -2.63 16.75 -15.20
C ARG A 193 -2.38 15.54 -14.32
N ARG A 194 -1.89 14.45 -14.91
CA ARG A 194 -1.49 13.24 -14.16
C ARG A 194 -0.38 13.55 -13.17
N ARG A 195 0.70 14.20 -13.62
CA ARG A 195 1.78 14.66 -12.72
C ARG A 195 1.21 15.56 -11.62
N ALA A 196 0.41 16.58 -11.97
CA ALA A 196 -0.19 17.45 -10.98
C ALA A 196 -1.11 16.69 -9.99
N LYS A 197 -1.80 15.63 -10.42
CA LYS A 197 -2.67 14.82 -9.56
C LYS A 197 -1.87 13.98 -8.54
N TYR A 198 -0.73 13.42 -8.93
CA TYR A 198 0.08 12.53 -8.05
C TYR A 198 1.09 13.28 -7.21
N PHE A 199 1.62 14.40 -7.71
CA PHE A 199 2.54 15.23 -6.96
C PHE A 199 1.82 16.31 -6.12
N LYS A 200 0.50 16.47 -6.25
CA LYS A 200 -0.30 17.26 -5.29
C LYS A 200 -0.54 16.45 -4.02
N THR A 201 0.03 16.93 -2.92
CA THR A 201 -0.18 16.34 -1.61
C THR A 201 -1.58 16.70 -1.11
N LYS A 202 -2.36 15.70 -0.71
CA LYS A 202 -3.46 15.92 0.23
C LYS A 202 -2.78 15.96 1.61
N ASN A 203 -2.64 17.14 2.20
CA ASN A 203 -2.09 17.38 3.55
C ASN A 203 -0.56 17.55 3.66
N GLY A 204 0.16 17.95 2.60
CA GLY A 204 1.60 18.25 2.72
C GLY A 204 2.53 17.03 2.83
N LEU A 205 1.99 15.82 3.02
CA LEU A 205 2.75 14.57 2.93
C LEU A 205 3.13 14.33 1.48
N SER A 206 4.40 14.61 1.17
CA SER A 206 4.92 14.50 -0.18
C SER A 206 5.25 13.06 -0.49
N TRP A 207 4.58 12.54 -1.51
CA TRP A 207 4.90 11.29 -2.21
C TRP A 207 6.37 11.22 -2.67
N LYS A 208 7.11 12.33 -2.61
CA LYS A 208 8.53 12.47 -2.97
C LYS A 208 9.46 11.48 -2.28
N GLN A 209 9.18 11.11 -1.03
CA GLN A 209 10.05 10.18 -0.29
C GLN A 209 9.95 8.77 -0.87
N GLU A 210 8.75 8.36 -1.28
CA GLU A 210 8.51 7.02 -1.82
C GLU A 210 8.75 6.95 -3.33
N PHE A 211 8.71 8.08 -4.04
CA PHE A 211 8.88 8.15 -5.49
C PHE A 211 10.32 7.83 -5.93
N CYS A 212 10.48 6.76 -6.71
CA CYS A 212 11.78 6.32 -7.22
C CYS A 212 12.13 6.94 -8.58
N GLY A 213 11.12 7.13 -9.44
CA GLY A 213 11.28 7.66 -10.79
C GLY A 213 10.18 7.13 -11.70
N ALA A 214 10.36 7.21 -13.02
CA ALA A 214 9.34 6.77 -13.96
C ALA A 214 9.88 6.18 -15.25
N PHE A 215 9.09 5.29 -15.86
CA PHE A 215 9.28 4.86 -17.25
C PHE A 215 8.37 5.65 -18.18
N ALA A 216 8.92 6.31 -19.18
CA ALA A 216 8.16 6.86 -20.30
C ALA A 216 8.01 5.79 -21.38
N VAL A 217 6.81 5.20 -21.51
CA VAL A 217 6.51 4.13 -22.46
C VAL A 217 6.04 4.75 -23.78
N GLN A 218 6.80 4.48 -24.84
CA GLN A 218 6.49 4.90 -26.20
C GLN A 218 5.64 3.86 -26.93
N LYS A 219 4.69 4.36 -27.73
CA LYS A 219 3.90 3.53 -28.63
C LYS A 219 4.79 2.89 -29.72
N PRO A 220 4.36 1.78 -30.33
CA PRO A 220 5.08 1.16 -31.44
C PRO A 220 5.27 2.14 -32.62
N GLU A 221 6.43 2.10 -33.28
CA GLU A 221 6.71 2.90 -34.48
C GLU A 221 6.02 2.34 -35.73
N ALA A 222 5.85 1.02 -35.80
CA ALA A 222 5.23 0.36 -36.92
C ALA A 222 3.70 0.49 -36.88
N LYS A 223 3.08 0.82 -38.02
CA LYS A 223 1.62 0.88 -38.22
C LYS A 223 0.95 -0.50 -38.22
N THR A 224 1.39 -1.41 -37.36
CA THR A 224 1.14 -2.84 -37.57
C THR A 224 -0.18 -3.34 -37.00
N GLN A 225 -0.82 -2.61 -36.07
CA GLN A 225 -2.11 -3.00 -35.48
C GLN A 225 -2.90 -1.80 -34.95
N ASP A 226 -4.15 -1.65 -35.40
CA ASP A 226 -5.08 -0.55 -35.04
C ASP A 226 -5.26 -0.38 -33.52
N ASN A 227 -5.11 -1.45 -32.74
CA ASN A 227 -5.31 -1.42 -31.30
C ASN A 227 -4.25 -0.60 -30.55
N PHE A 228 -3.01 -0.57 -31.04
CA PHE A 228 -1.92 0.18 -30.40
C PHE A 228 -1.95 1.68 -30.70
N ASP A 229 -2.68 2.12 -31.73
CA ASP A 229 -2.86 3.54 -32.04
C ASP A 229 -3.63 4.28 -30.94
N ARG A 230 -4.35 3.53 -30.10
CA ARG A 230 -5.02 4.06 -28.90
C ARG A 230 -4.02 4.47 -27.82
N ILE A 231 -2.78 3.98 -27.86
CA ILE A 231 -1.76 4.32 -26.88
C ILE A 231 -1.15 5.67 -27.23
N HIS A 232 -1.42 6.67 -26.38
CA HIS A 232 -0.56 7.84 -26.30
C HIS A 232 0.67 7.53 -25.46
N SER A 233 1.81 8.16 -25.77
CA SER A 233 3.00 8.06 -24.91
C SER A 233 2.63 8.39 -23.48
N PHE A 234 2.96 7.49 -22.55
CA PHE A 234 2.55 7.61 -21.16
C PHE A 234 3.73 7.41 -20.20
N GLU A 235 3.51 7.78 -18.95
CA GLU A 235 4.51 7.64 -17.89
C GLU A 235 4.01 6.66 -16.84
N TYR A 236 4.87 5.72 -16.49
CA TYR A 236 4.68 4.78 -15.41
C TYR A 236 5.50 5.21 -14.20
N PHE A 237 4.84 5.69 -13.16
CA PHE A 237 5.49 6.14 -11.93
C PHE A 237 5.80 4.96 -11.02
N LEU A 238 7.04 4.90 -10.53
CA LEU A 238 7.55 3.85 -9.65
C LEU A 238 7.68 4.35 -8.22
N TRP A 239 7.35 3.46 -7.28
CA TRP A 239 7.30 3.74 -5.86
C TRP A 239 8.08 2.67 -5.10
N SER A 240 8.97 3.09 -4.19
CA SER A 240 9.83 2.21 -3.38
C SER A 240 9.06 1.23 -2.51
N THR A 241 7.84 1.59 -2.11
CA THR A 241 6.99 0.74 -1.30
C THR A 241 6.45 -0.46 -2.06
N TRP A 242 6.44 -0.40 -3.41
CA TRP A 242 5.78 -1.38 -4.28
C TRP A 242 6.74 -1.95 -5.34
N PRO A 243 7.43 -3.06 -5.03
CA PRO A 243 8.21 -3.78 -6.03
C PRO A 243 7.25 -4.41 -7.05
N GLU A 244 7.35 -3.95 -8.30
CA GLU A 244 6.68 -4.57 -9.43
C GLU A 244 7.72 -5.04 -10.46
N ASN A 245 7.37 -6.06 -11.23
CA ASN A 245 8.15 -6.49 -12.39
C ASN A 245 7.50 -6.02 -13.69
N PHE A 246 8.24 -6.15 -14.79
CA PHE A 246 7.75 -5.73 -16.11
C PHE A 246 6.56 -6.54 -16.62
N ASP A 247 6.31 -7.75 -16.12
CA ASP A 247 5.13 -8.55 -16.44
C ASP A 247 3.84 -7.85 -16.00
N CYS A 248 3.84 -7.16 -14.85
CA CYS A 248 2.73 -6.32 -14.40
C CYS A 248 2.45 -5.17 -15.38
N ILE A 249 3.49 -4.46 -15.83
CA ILE A 249 3.37 -3.37 -16.82
C ILE A 249 2.81 -3.92 -18.13
N LYS A 250 3.36 -5.04 -18.63
CA LYS A 250 2.89 -5.69 -19.86
C LYS A 250 1.42 -6.10 -19.77
N LYS A 251 0.98 -6.73 -18.67
CA LYS A 251 -0.42 -7.12 -18.47
C LYS A 251 -1.36 -5.91 -18.52
N LYS A 252 -0.99 -4.81 -17.87
CA LYS A 252 -1.79 -3.58 -17.89
C LYS A 252 -1.86 -2.94 -19.29
N ILE A 253 -0.76 -2.92 -20.05
CA ILE A 253 -0.77 -2.48 -21.46
C ILE A 253 -1.68 -3.38 -22.28
N ALA A 254 -1.49 -4.69 -22.18
CA ALA A 254 -2.26 -5.69 -22.92
C ALA A 254 -3.78 -5.55 -22.67
N GLN A 255 -4.18 -5.37 -21.41
CA GLN A 255 -5.56 -5.14 -21.01
C GLN A 255 -6.12 -3.83 -21.60
N ALA A 256 -5.33 -2.75 -21.60
CA ALA A 256 -5.80 -1.45 -22.08
C ALA A 256 -6.00 -1.41 -23.61
N VAL A 257 -5.16 -2.11 -24.38
CA VAL A 257 -5.28 -2.19 -25.84
C VAL A 257 -6.01 -3.43 -26.35
N LEU A 258 -6.46 -4.32 -25.47
CA LEU A 258 -7.16 -5.56 -25.83
C LEU A 258 -6.32 -6.47 -26.75
N VAL A 259 -5.05 -6.68 -26.40
CA VAL A 259 -4.14 -7.61 -27.09
C VAL A 259 -3.55 -8.63 -26.11
N SER A 260 -2.90 -9.69 -26.59
CA SER A 260 -2.20 -10.62 -25.72
C SER A 260 -0.83 -10.06 -25.31
N THR A 261 -0.36 -10.41 -24.11
CA THR A 261 1.01 -10.10 -23.65
C THR A 261 2.09 -10.78 -24.49
N SER A 262 1.74 -11.81 -25.26
CA SER A 262 2.60 -12.48 -26.24
C SER A 262 2.80 -11.68 -27.53
N ASP A 263 1.92 -10.73 -27.83
CA ASP A 263 1.89 -10.05 -29.13
C ASP A 263 2.90 -8.90 -29.21
N PHE A 264 3.48 -8.51 -28.07
CA PHE A 264 4.48 -7.47 -27.99
C PHE A 264 5.50 -7.75 -26.89
N ARG A 265 6.58 -6.98 -26.93
CA ARG A 265 7.62 -6.92 -25.90
C ARG A 265 7.99 -5.47 -25.62
N LEU A 266 8.69 -5.27 -24.49
CA LEU A 266 9.23 -3.98 -24.11
C LEU A 266 10.73 -4.00 -24.39
N GLU A 267 11.21 -2.92 -25.01
CA GLU A 267 12.62 -2.71 -25.30
C GLU A 267 13.07 -1.34 -24.79
N THR A 268 14.36 -1.20 -24.52
CA THR A 268 14.99 0.10 -24.33
C THR A 268 14.98 0.87 -25.66
N MET A 269 15.31 2.17 -25.62
CA MET A 269 15.43 2.96 -26.85
C MET A 269 16.46 2.37 -27.83
N ASP A 270 17.53 1.76 -27.30
CA ASP A 270 18.60 1.11 -28.07
C ASP A 270 18.22 -0.28 -28.63
N GLY A 271 17.02 -0.78 -28.34
CA GLY A 271 16.53 -2.08 -28.81
C GLY A 271 16.92 -3.28 -27.93
N GLU A 272 17.44 -3.04 -26.72
CA GLU A 272 17.68 -4.11 -25.74
C GLU A 272 16.35 -4.60 -25.18
N ARG A 273 16.12 -5.91 -25.24
CA ARG A 273 14.90 -6.53 -24.72
C ARG A 273 14.90 -6.54 -23.19
N ILE A 274 13.82 -6.04 -22.60
CA ILE A 274 13.62 -6.05 -21.14
C ILE A 274 13.00 -7.39 -20.72
N PRO A 275 13.61 -8.15 -19.77
CA PRO A 275 13.02 -9.37 -19.23
C PRO A 275 11.68 -9.12 -18.53
N LYS A 276 10.76 -10.07 -18.63
CA LYS A 276 9.40 -9.92 -18.03
C LYS A 276 9.44 -9.94 -16.50
N ASP A 277 10.38 -10.68 -15.95
CA ASP A 277 10.60 -10.95 -14.53
C ASP A 277 11.58 -9.98 -13.89
N ALA A 278 12.19 -9.08 -14.68
CA ALA A 278 13.07 -8.03 -14.15
C ALA A 278 12.30 -7.11 -13.20
N ASP A 279 12.93 -6.79 -12.07
CA ASP A 279 12.42 -5.80 -11.12
C ASP A 279 12.47 -4.39 -11.75
N CYS A 280 11.38 -3.65 -11.61
CA CYS A 280 11.25 -2.33 -12.22
C CYS A 280 12.17 -1.29 -11.58
N ILE A 281 12.42 -1.36 -10.27
CA ILE A 281 13.25 -0.39 -9.56
C ILE A 281 14.72 -0.65 -9.88
N GLU A 282 15.17 -1.91 -9.80
CA GLU A 282 16.55 -2.27 -10.15
C GLU A 282 16.86 -1.89 -11.61
N LYS A 283 15.95 -2.21 -12.55
CA LYS A 283 16.17 -1.87 -13.96
C LYS A 283 16.08 -0.36 -14.21
N LEU A 284 15.28 0.38 -13.45
CA LEU A 284 15.25 1.84 -13.51
C LEU A 284 16.62 2.41 -13.10
N GLU A 285 17.19 1.95 -11.99
CA GLU A 285 18.51 2.37 -11.52
C GLU A 285 19.59 2.06 -12.54
N GLU A 286 19.62 0.83 -13.07
CA GLU A 286 20.55 0.39 -14.11
C GLU A 286 20.48 1.28 -15.37
N LEU A 287 19.26 1.50 -15.89
CA LEU A 287 19.06 2.27 -17.12
C LEU A 287 19.25 3.78 -16.89
N SER A 288 18.96 4.28 -15.68
CA SER A 288 19.09 5.70 -15.35
C SER A 288 20.52 6.20 -15.36
N ALA A 289 21.51 5.32 -15.19
CA ALA A 289 22.92 5.68 -15.32
C ALA A 289 23.27 6.28 -16.70
N LYS A 290 22.46 5.96 -17.73
CA LYS A 290 22.64 6.44 -19.10
C LYS A 290 21.74 7.64 -19.43
N ASP A 291 20.64 7.82 -18.69
CA ASP A 291 19.60 8.80 -19.00
C ASP A 291 19.69 10.07 -18.13
N ARG A 292 19.16 11.18 -18.66
CA ARG A 292 19.14 12.46 -17.94
C ARG A 292 17.99 12.50 -16.92
N SER A 293 18.27 13.05 -15.75
CA SER A 293 17.23 13.34 -14.76
C SER A 293 16.22 14.36 -15.32
N CYS A 294 14.95 14.22 -14.93
CA CYS A 294 13.90 15.16 -15.33
C CYS A 294 13.70 16.19 -14.22
N GLU A 295 13.94 17.48 -14.51
CA GLU A 295 13.76 18.55 -13.50
C GLU A 295 12.34 18.60 -12.94
N MET A 296 11.34 18.36 -13.80
CA MET A 296 9.93 18.28 -13.39
C MET A 296 9.60 17.09 -12.47
N LEU A 297 10.51 16.11 -12.38
CA LEU A 297 10.42 14.97 -11.46
C LEU A 297 11.42 15.14 -10.29
N GLU A 298 11.79 16.37 -9.97
CA GLU A 298 12.67 16.70 -8.84
C GLU A 298 14.01 15.96 -8.90
N LYS A 299 14.57 15.88 -10.12
CA LYS A 299 15.83 15.19 -10.42
C LYS A 299 15.78 13.66 -10.27
N LYS A 300 14.58 13.08 -10.14
CA LYS A 300 14.41 11.63 -10.26
C LYS A 300 14.54 11.18 -11.73
N PRO A 301 14.96 9.92 -11.97
CA PRO A 301 15.18 9.42 -13.32
C PRO A 301 13.86 9.25 -14.08
N LEU A 302 13.92 9.56 -15.38
CA LEU A 302 12.87 9.29 -16.35
C LEU A 302 13.47 8.48 -17.49
N VAL A 303 13.27 7.16 -17.45
CA VAL A 303 13.85 6.24 -18.44
C VAL A 303 12.84 6.00 -19.55
N ARG A 304 13.28 6.07 -20.81
CA ARG A 304 12.41 5.82 -21.97
C ARG A 304 12.48 4.36 -22.41
N ILE A 305 11.32 3.75 -22.61
CA ILE A 305 11.18 2.40 -23.16
C ILE A 305 10.15 2.41 -24.29
N LYS A 306 10.21 1.45 -25.21
CA LYS A 306 9.32 1.35 -26.36
C LYS A 306 8.62 -0.01 -26.42
N ILE A 307 7.39 0.01 -26.91
CA ILE A 307 6.62 -1.21 -27.22
C ILE A 307 7.02 -1.67 -28.61
N VAL A 308 7.43 -2.93 -28.75
CA VAL A 308 7.72 -3.57 -30.03
C VAL A 308 6.75 -4.71 -30.26
N VAL A 309 5.95 -4.59 -31.31
CA VAL A 309 4.99 -5.63 -31.72
C VAL A 309 5.77 -6.79 -32.32
N ASN A 310 5.46 -8.01 -31.89
CA ASN A 310 6.07 -9.21 -32.47
C ASN A 310 5.44 -9.46 -33.84
N GLU A 311 6.27 -9.71 -34.86
CA GLU A 311 5.76 -10.13 -36.16
C GLU A 311 5.02 -11.46 -35.98
N ILE A 312 3.72 -11.46 -36.30
CA ILE A 312 2.93 -12.69 -36.34
C ILE A 312 3.55 -13.53 -37.45
N ARG A 313 4.23 -14.62 -37.08
CA ARG A 313 4.63 -15.65 -38.03
C ARG A 313 3.34 -16.23 -38.62
N LYS A 314 3.03 -15.80 -39.84
CA LYS A 314 1.94 -16.38 -40.65
C LYS A 314 2.26 -17.82 -41.01
#